data_AF-A0A960J5X2-F1
#
_entry.id   AF-A0A960J5X2-F1
#
_cell.length_a   1.000
_cell.length_b   1.000
_cell.length_c   1.000
_cell.angle_alpha   90.00
_cell.angle_beta   90.00
_cell.angle_gamma   90.00
#
_symmetry.space_group_name_H-M   'P 1'
#
loop_
_entity.id
_entity.type
_entity.pdbx_description
1 polymer ?
#
loop_
_entity_poly.entity_id
_entity_poly.type
_entity_poly.pdbx_seq_one_letter_code
_entity_poly.pdbx_strand_id
1 'polypeptide(L)'
;DEALSALRRQMGRETSERARFARQVQMARVCLQSKSEAVALPILEDVAAEIERHDLTEWEDAEMVGEPLELLHRCLTRVRPEDERLSKIYDQLCRLDPLRAMRLER
;
A
#
# COMPACT_ATOMS: atom_id res chain seq x y z
N ASP A 1 -19.29 -1.07 3.61
CA ASP A 1 -19.49 -1.49 2.20
C ASP A 1 -19.79 -0.39 1.20
N GLU A 2 -20.57 0.64 1.54
CA GLU A 2 -20.88 1.73 0.60
C GLU A 2 -19.62 2.48 0.10
N ALA A 3 -18.65 2.73 0.99
CA ALA A 3 -17.37 3.35 0.64
C ALA A 3 -16.56 2.54 -0.39
N LEU A 4 -16.41 1.22 -0.18
CA LEU A 4 -15.72 0.33 -1.12
C LEU A 4 -16.46 0.26 -2.47
N SER A 5 -17.79 0.26 -2.43
CA SER A 5 -18.63 0.26 -3.64
C SER A 5 -18.46 1.55 -4.46
N ALA A 6 -18.37 2.71 -3.80
CA ALA A 6 -18.09 3.99 -4.45
C ALA A 6 -16.70 4.02 -5.08
N LEU A 7 -15.68 3.54 -4.37
CA LEU A 7 -14.30 3.47 -4.87
C LEU A 7 -14.16 2.55 -6.08
N ARG A 8 -14.80 1.38 -6.05
CA ARG A 8 -14.82 0.44 -7.18
C ARG A 8 -15.43 1.07 -8.43
N ARG A 9 -16.52 1.84 -8.30
CA ARG A 9 -17.13 2.57 -9.42
C ARG A 9 -16.23 3.67 -9.98
N GLN A 10 -15.51 4.37 -9.11
CA GLN A 10 -14.57 5.42 -9.52
C GLN A 10 -13.40 4.82 -10.29
N MET A 11 -12.81 3.73 -9.80
CA MET A 11 -11.71 3.03 -10.46
C MET A 11 -12.03 2.61 -11.89
N GLY A 12 -13.25 2.13 -12.16
CA GLY A 12 -13.70 1.77 -13.51
C GLY A 12 -13.86 2.97 -14.48
N ARG A 13 -13.74 4.20 -13.97
CA ARG A 13 -13.81 5.44 -14.75
C ARG A 13 -12.47 6.17 -14.84
N GLU A 14 -11.46 5.72 -14.11
CA GLU A 14 -10.13 6.35 -14.14
C GLU A 14 -9.44 6.05 -15.48
N THR A 15 -8.91 7.10 -16.12
CA THR A 15 -8.22 7.00 -17.41
C THR A 15 -6.70 6.93 -17.28
N SER A 16 -6.17 7.16 -16.07
CA SER A 16 -4.75 7.20 -15.75
C SER A 16 -4.34 6.04 -14.85
N GLU A 17 -3.17 5.46 -15.11
CA GLU A 17 -2.56 4.43 -14.25
C GLU A 17 -2.31 4.97 -12.84
N ARG A 18 -1.75 6.17 -12.72
CA ARG A 18 -1.55 6.84 -11.42
C ARG A 18 -2.85 7.02 -10.65
N ALA A 19 -3.94 7.35 -11.34
CA ALA A 19 -5.25 7.51 -10.69
C ALA A 19 -5.82 6.16 -10.22
N ARG A 20 -5.69 5.09 -11.04
CA ARG A 20 -6.05 3.73 -10.64
C ARG A 20 -5.25 3.26 -9.43
N PHE A 21 -3.94 3.48 -9.44
CA PHE A 21 -3.04 3.21 -8.33
C PHE A 21 -3.53 3.88 -7.04
N ALA A 22 -3.78 5.20 -7.07
CA ALA A 22 -4.27 5.93 -5.91
C ALA A 22 -5.62 5.38 -5.38
N ARG A 23 -6.52 4.94 -6.27
CA ARG A 23 -7.78 4.29 -5.87
C ARG A 23 -7.56 2.91 -5.23
N GLN A 24 -6.61 2.12 -5.71
CA GLN A 24 -6.26 0.83 -5.09
C GLN A 24 -5.72 1.03 -3.67
N VAL A 25 -4.81 1.98 -3.47
CA VAL A 25 -4.29 2.33 -2.13
C VAL A 25 -5.43 2.78 -1.21
N GLN A 26 -6.34 3.62 -1.71
CA GLN A 26 -7.51 4.07 -0.94
C GLN A 26 -8.43 2.91 -0.54
N MET A 27 -8.67 1.96 -1.44
CA MET A 27 -9.46 0.76 -1.14
C MET A 27 -8.79 -0.10 -0.06
N ALA A 28 -7.50 -0.37 -0.21
CA ALA A 28 -6.74 -1.13 0.79
C ALA A 28 -6.81 -0.48 2.19
N ARG A 29 -6.68 0.85 2.27
CA ARG A 29 -6.81 1.59 3.53
C ARG A 29 -8.18 1.39 4.19
N VAL A 30 -9.26 1.48 3.42
CA VAL A 30 -10.63 1.27 3.93
C VAL A 30 -10.80 -0.16 4.44
N CYS A 31 -10.26 -1.15 3.74
CA CYS A 31 -10.26 -2.54 4.20
C CYS A 31 -9.51 -2.70 5.52
N LEU A 32 -8.32 -2.10 5.68
CA LEU A 32 -7.56 -2.16 6.92
C LEU A 32 -8.24 -1.43 8.09
N GLN A 33 -8.84 -0.27 7.85
CA GLN A 33 -9.66 0.44 8.87
C GLN A 33 -10.85 -0.41 9.34
N SER A 34 -11.35 -1.30 8.48
CA SER A 34 -12.43 -2.24 8.76
C SER A 34 -11.94 -3.59 9.28
N LYS A 35 -10.66 -3.73 9.66
CA LYS A 35 -10.04 -5.00 10.11
C LYS A 35 -10.26 -6.17 9.13
N SER A 36 -10.21 -5.86 7.84
CA SER A 36 -10.37 -6.81 6.74
C SER A 36 -9.02 -7.04 6.04
N GLU A 37 -8.00 -7.43 6.80
CA GLU A 37 -6.63 -7.61 6.31
C GLU A 37 -6.54 -8.64 5.18
N ALA A 38 -7.33 -9.73 5.25
CA ALA A 38 -7.37 -10.75 4.20
C ALA A 38 -7.82 -10.22 2.84
N VAL A 39 -8.62 -9.14 2.82
CA VAL A 39 -9.06 -8.47 1.58
C VAL A 39 -8.06 -7.38 1.18
N ALA A 40 -7.48 -6.66 2.16
CA ALA A 40 -6.50 -5.62 1.90
C ALA A 40 -5.19 -6.17 1.32
N LEU A 41 -4.74 -7.33 1.80
CA LEU A 41 -3.45 -7.91 1.44
C LEU A 41 -3.26 -8.09 -0.08
N PRO A 42 -4.13 -8.78 -0.83
CA PRO A 42 -3.92 -8.94 -2.27
C PRO A 42 -3.91 -7.60 -3.03
N ILE A 43 -4.72 -6.62 -2.60
CA ILE A 43 -4.71 -5.28 -3.22
C ILE A 43 -3.36 -4.58 -2.99
N LEU A 44 -2.81 -4.70 -1.77
CA LEU A 44 -1.52 -4.10 -1.42
C LEU A 44 -0.35 -4.83 -2.10
N GLU A 45 -0.46 -6.15 -2.32
CA GLU A 45 0.53 -6.92 -3.08
C GLU A 45 0.56 -6.48 -4.56
N ASP A 46 -0.59 -6.27 -5.19
CA ASP A 46 -0.67 -5.75 -6.56
C ASP A 46 -0.05 -4.34 -6.67
N VAL A 47 -0.36 -3.46 -5.71
CA VAL A 47 0.19 -2.10 -5.64
C VAL A 47 1.72 -2.12 -5.45
N ALA A 48 2.24 -2.99 -4.58
CA ALA A 48 3.67 -3.13 -4.36
C ALA A 48 4.39 -3.68 -5.61
N ALA A 49 3.77 -4.63 -6.31
CA ALA A 49 4.29 -5.12 -7.58
C ALA A 49 4.32 -4.02 -8.66
N GLU A 50 3.36 -3.09 -8.66
CA GLU A 50 3.38 -1.94 -9.56
C GLU A 50 4.50 -0.94 -9.21
N ILE A 51 4.75 -0.69 -7.92
CA ILE A 51 5.89 0.12 -7.45
C ILE A 51 7.21 -0.45 -7.97
N GLU A 52 7.42 -1.75 -7.82
CA GLU A 52 8.65 -2.42 -8.26
C GLU A 52 8.76 -2.45 -9.79
N ARG A 53 7.67 -2.75 -10.50
CA ARG A 53 7.67 -2.87 -11.97
C ARG A 53 8.04 -1.57 -12.69
N HIS A 54 7.68 -0.43 -12.10
CA HIS A 54 7.89 0.89 -12.70
C HIS A 54 8.98 1.71 -11.98
N ASP A 55 9.70 1.09 -11.05
CA ASP A 55 10.74 1.74 -10.23
C ASP A 55 10.28 3.06 -9.59
N LEU A 56 9.04 3.08 -9.08
CA LEU A 56 8.39 4.33 -8.63
C LEU A 56 9.15 5.01 -7.49
N THR A 57 9.91 4.23 -6.70
CA THR A 57 10.76 4.78 -5.62
C THR A 57 11.83 5.76 -6.11
N GLU A 58 12.21 5.73 -7.38
CA GLU A 58 13.28 6.58 -7.93
C GLU A 58 12.78 7.96 -8.38
N TRP A 59 11.49 8.12 -8.70
CA TRP A 59 10.98 9.32 -9.37
C TRP A 59 9.62 9.83 -8.88
N GLU A 60 8.89 9.05 -8.08
CA GLU A 60 7.64 9.50 -7.45
C GLU A 60 7.86 10.10 -6.06
N ASP A 61 6.91 10.91 -5.61
CA ASP A 61 6.93 11.48 -4.28
C ASP A 61 6.91 10.40 -3.19
N ALA A 62 7.68 10.59 -2.13
CA ALA A 62 7.74 9.68 -0.97
C ALA A 62 6.34 9.43 -0.35
N GLU A 63 5.41 10.37 -0.49
CA GLU A 63 4.02 10.17 -0.04
C GLU A 63 3.26 9.16 -0.89
N MET A 64 3.45 9.18 -2.22
CA MET A 64 2.79 8.28 -3.16
C MET A 64 3.20 6.82 -2.91
N VAL A 65 4.50 6.58 -2.74
CA VAL A 65 5.07 5.23 -2.61
C VAL A 65 5.18 4.77 -1.16
N GLY A 66 5.48 5.68 -0.23
CA GLY A 66 5.70 5.33 1.17
C GLY A 66 4.44 4.88 1.89
N GLU A 67 3.29 5.46 1.56
CA GLU A 67 2.01 5.06 2.17
C GLU A 67 1.59 3.62 1.86
N PRO A 68 1.54 3.15 0.59
CA PRO A 68 1.19 1.76 0.30
C PRO A 68 2.20 0.77 0.89
N LEU A 69 3.50 1.08 0.91
CA LEU A 69 4.51 0.24 1.56
C LEU A 69 4.28 0.15 3.08
N GLU A 70 3.96 1.26 3.74
CA GLU A 70 3.59 1.28 5.17
C GLU A 70 2.34 0.43 5.44
N LEU A 71 1.31 0.54 4.60
CA LEU A 71 0.08 -0.26 4.71
C LEU A 71 0.35 -1.76 4.49
N LEU A 72 1.15 -2.11 3.49
CA LEU A 72 1.55 -3.50 3.22
C LEU A 72 2.33 -4.09 4.39
N HIS A 73 3.32 -3.36 4.91
CA HIS A 73 4.09 -3.79 6.09
C HIS A 73 3.15 -4.08 7.26
N ARG A 74 2.27 -3.15 7.63
CA ARG A 74 1.31 -3.33 8.72
C ARG A 74 0.34 -4.48 8.48
N CYS A 75 -0.06 -4.72 7.23
CA CYS A 75 -0.93 -5.83 6.88
C CYS A 75 -0.19 -7.17 7.05
N LEU A 76 1.04 -7.27 6.55
CA LEU A 76 1.89 -8.44 6.68
C LEU A 76 2.21 -8.75 8.15
N THR A 77 2.56 -7.75 8.97
CA THR A 77 2.82 -7.97 10.41
C THR A 77 1.63 -8.64 11.12
N ARG A 78 0.39 -8.35 10.70
CA ARG A 78 -0.82 -8.94 11.29
C ARG A 78 -1.17 -10.32 10.74
N VAL A 79 -1.00 -10.53 9.44
CA VAL A 79 -1.47 -11.76 8.76
C VAL A 79 -0.36 -12.81 8.62
N ARG A 80 0.89 -12.37 8.45
CA ARG A 80 2.08 -13.18 8.17
C ARG A 80 3.33 -12.54 8.83
N PRO A 81 3.45 -12.55 10.17
CA PRO A 81 4.54 -11.88 10.87
C PRO A 81 5.96 -12.40 10.54
N GLU A 82 6.05 -13.61 9.99
CA GLU A 82 7.32 -14.24 9.57
C GLU A 82 7.62 -14.00 8.06
N ASP A 83 6.84 -13.16 7.38
CA ASP A 83 7.07 -12.87 5.95
C ASP A 83 8.36 -12.06 5.77
N GLU A 84 9.33 -12.64 5.04
CA GLU A 84 10.65 -12.05 4.79
C GLU A 84 10.56 -10.66 4.12
N ARG A 85 9.45 -10.36 3.42
CA ARG A 85 9.21 -9.05 2.81
C ARG A 85 9.12 -7.92 3.82
N LEU A 86 8.79 -8.20 5.08
CA LEU A 86 8.70 -7.18 6.14
C LEU A 86 10.01 -6.39 6.28
N SER A 87 11.14 -7.10 6.34
CA SER A 87 12.47 -6.48 6.44
C SER A 87 12.79 -5.63 5.19
N LYS A 88 12.52 -6.17 4.00
CA LYS A 88 12.74 -5.45 2.72
C LYS A 88 11.93 -4.14 2.67
N ILE A 89 10.65 -4.20 3.04
CA ILE A 89 9.77 -3.02 3.02
C ILE A 89 10.24 -1.99 4.05
N TYR A 90 10.63 -2.42 5.25
CA TYR A 90 11.17 -1.51 6.27
C TYR A 90 12.44 -0.80 5.78
N ASP A 91 13.38 -1.53 5.18
CA ASP A 91 14.60 -0.95 4.59
C ASP A 91 14.31 0.06 3.48
N GLN A 92 13.32 -0.24 2.62
CA GLN A 92 12.86 0.70 1.59
C GLN A 92 12.29 1.97 2.21
N LEU A 93 11.45 1.85 3.23
CA LEU A 93 10.90 2.99 3.95
C LEU A 93 11.98 3.81 4.66
N CYS A 94 13.01 3.18 5.23
CA CYS A 94 14.14 3.90 5.82
C CYS A 94 14.89 4.79 4.81
N ARG A 95 14.98 4.37 3.55
CA ARG A 95 15.62 5.16 2.48
C ARG A 95 14.70 6.24 1.92
N LEU A 96 13.41 5.93 1.81
CA LEU A 96 12.40 6.81 1.20
C LEU A 96 11.87 7.88 2.15
N ASP A 97 11.48 7.48 3.37
CA ASP A 97 10.89 8.32 4.41
C ASP A 97 11.14 7.70 5.81
N PRO A 98 12.29 8.02 6.45
CA PRO A 98 12.63 7.50 7.77
C PRO A 98 11.55 7.76 8.84
N LEU A 99 10.77 8.85 8.70
CA LEU A 99 9.72 9.17 9.66
C LEU A 99 8.55 8.18 9.58
N ARG A 100 8.30 7.56 8.41
CA ARG A 100 7.33 6.46 8.27
C ARG A 100 7.89 5.17 8.87
N ALA A 101 9.15 4.84 8.60
CA ALA A 101 9.79 3.65 9.17
C ALA A 101 9.73 3.66 10.71
N MET A 102 10.03 4.80 11.34
CA MET A 102 9.94 4.97 12.80
C MET A 102 8.52 4.80 13.39
N ARG A 103 7.45 4.88 12.58
CA ARG A 103 6.07 4.60 13.03
C ARG A 103 5.74 3.12 13.02
N LEU A 104 6.57 2.28 12.40
CA LEU A 104 6.41 0.83 12.36
C LEU A 104 7.05 0.13 13.56
N GLU A 105 8.00 0.78 14.23
CA GLU A 105 8.69 0.26 15.43
C GLU A 105 7.87 0.36 16.73
N ARG A 106 6.70 1.03 16.68
CA ARG A 106 5.87 1.31 17.87
C ARG A 106 4.73 0.33 18.04
#